data_AF-A0A4Q6F552-F1
#
_entry.id   AF-A0A4Q6F552-F1
#
_cell.length_a   1.000
_cell.length_b   1.000
_cell.length_c   1.000
_cell.angle_alpha   90.00
_cell.angle_beta   90.00
_cell.angle_gamma   90.00
#
_symmetry.space_group_name_H-M   'P 1'
#
loop_
_entity.id
_entity.type
_entity.pdbx_description
1 polymer ?
#
loop_
_entity_poly.entity_id
_entity_poly.type
_entity_poly.pdbx_seq_one_letter_code
_entity_poly.pdbx_strand_id
1 'polypeptide(L)'
;MKTAKALDKEVSLSIEIDDAEVAPEILSKINEVLTHLVSNAIDHGIEDADSRSRSGKPPKANVTVFINAKDNELHFRVEDDGRGIDVTKLTAKAVSNGLFTKAQASKMTHDEKLALIFHSGLSTKEEASEVSGRGVGMDAANRASKEISPDGSGISIQSILGRGTVFKFKSITKKA
;
A
#
# COMPACT_ATOMS: atom_id res chain seq x y z
N MET A 1 4.33 13.90 -4.71
CA MET A 1 3.57 15.17 -4.86
C MET A 1 3.12 15.50 -6.29
N LYS A 2 3.69 14.93 -7.37
CA LYS A 2 3.18 15.15 -8.74
C LYS A 2 1.84 14.46 -9.06
N THR A 3 1.44 13.43 -8.31
CA THR A 3 0.28 12.58 -8.60
C THR A 3 -1.06 13.18 -8.16
N ALA A 4 -1.14 13.81 -6.98
CA ALA A 4 -2.41 14.35 -6.45
C ALA A 4 -3.01 15.47 -7.32
N LYS A 5 -2.16 16.36 -7.85
CA LYS A 5 -2.60 17.48 -8.71
C LYS A 5 -3.06 17.04 -10.10
N ALA A 6 -2.67 15.84 -10.54
CA ALA A 6 -3.05 15.28 -11.84
C ALA A 6 -4.41 14.55 -11.80
N LEU A 7 -4.94 14.26 -10.61
CA LEU A 7 -6.13 13.43 -10.42
C LEU A 7 -7.34 14.19 -9.83
N ASP A 8 -7.24 15.51 -9.66
CA ASP A 8 -8.28 16.35 -9.04
C ASP A 8 -8.72 15.88 -7.64
N LYS A 9 -7.81 15.21 -6.92
CA LYS A 9 -8.04 14.72 -5.56
C LYS A 9 -7.38 15.67 -4.56
N GLU A 10 -8.16 16.19 -3.63
CA GLU A 10 -7.62 16.95 -2.51
C GLU A 10 -7.13 15.99 -1.41
N VAL A 11 -5.82 15.87 -1.26
CA VAL A 11 -5.20 14.93 -0.31
C VAL A 11 -4.30 15.67 0.68
N SER A 12 -4.51 15.42 1.97
CA SER A 12 -3.60 15.77 3.05
C SER A 12 -2.62 14.62 3.28
N LEU A 13 -1.31 14.89 3.21
CA LEU A 13 -0.28 13.94 3.61
C LEU A 13 0.35 14.40 4.93
N SER A 14 0.24 13.58 5.97
CA SER A 14 0.91 13.76 7.26
C SER A 14 1.98 12.70 7.46
N ILE A 15 3.09 13.09 8.08
CA ILE A 15 4.17 12.18 8.44
C ILE A 15 4.46 12.40 9.92
N GLU A 16 4.36 11.32 10.69
CA GLU A 16 4.69 11.25 12.11
C GLU A 16 5.88 10.31 12.26
N ILE A 17 7.00 10.85 12.72
CA ILE A 17 8.27 10.13 12.79
C ILE A 17 8.89 10.28 14.18
N ASP A 18 9.24 9.16 14.80
CA ASP A 18 10.09 9.12 15.97
C ASP A 18 11.55 9.35 15.56
N ASP A 19 12.34 9.94 16.46
CA ASP A 19 13.77 10.16 16.19
C ASP A 19 14.50 8.83 16.01
N ALA A 20 15.16 8.65 14.86
CA ALA A 20 15.83 7.40 14.51
C ALA A 20 16.97 7.58 13.50
N GLU A 21 18.03 6.79 13.68
CA GLU A 21 19.13 6.69 12.71
C GLU A 21 18.97 5.49 11.78
N VAL A 22 19.16 5.74 10.48
CA VAL A 22 19.07 4.73 9.42
C VAL A 22 20.29 4.84 8.51
N ALA A 23 20.84 3.69 8.09
CA ALA A 23 21.93 3.66 7.12
C ALA A 23 21.43 4.17 5.74
N PRO A 24 22.22 4.95 4.98
CA PRO A 24 21.80 5.50 3.69
C PRO A 24 21.27 4.45 2.70
N GLU A 25 21.85 3.25 2.70
CA GLU A 25 21.46 2.15 1.81
C GLU A 25 20.05 1.63 2.13
N ILE A 26 19.70 1.58 3.42
CA ILE A 26 18.38 1.17 3.90
C ILE A 26 17.35 2.28 3.66
N LEU A 27 17.75 3.54 3.86
CA LEU A 27 16.90 4.71 3.62
C LEU A 27 16.37 4.77 2.19
N SER A 28 17.21 4.45 1.20
CA SER A 28 16.79 4.38 -0.21
C SER A 28 15.64 3.39 -0.43
N LYS A 29 15.73 2.19 0.18
CA LYS A 29 14.70 1.16 0.09
C LYS A 29 13.43 1.53 0.84
N ILE A 30 13.54 2.15 2.01
CA ILE A 30 12.39 2.70 2.75
C ILE A 30 11.64 3.72 1.87
N ASN A 31 12.38 4.63 1.24
CA ASN A 31 11.80 5.63 0.34
C ASN A 31 11.10 4.98 -0.86
N GLU A 32 11.68 3.94 -1.44
CA GLU A 32 11.05 3.16 -2.51
C GLU A 32 9.72 2.56 -2.04
N VAL A 33 9.69 1.89 -0.88
CA VAL A 33 8.47 1.29 -0.32
C VAL A 33 7.41 2.36 -0.04
N LEU A 34 7.76 3.42 0.69
CA LEU A 34 6.83 4.49 1.06
C LEU A 34 6.27 5.22 -0.16
N THR A 35 7.09 5.48 -1.18
CA THR A 35 6.65 6.14 -2.41
C THR A 35 5.57 5.32 -3.11
N HIS A 36 5.72 4.00 -3.18
CA HIS A 36 4.72 3.12 -3.76
C HIS A 36 3.44 3.07 -2.93
N LEU A 37 3.56 2.92 -1.60
CA LEU A 37 2.39 2.87 -0.72
C LEU A 37 1.56 4.15 -0.76
N VAL A 38 2.21 5.32 -0.66
CA VAL A 38 1.53 6.63 -0.72
C VAL A 38 0.95 6.86 -2.12
N SER A 39 1.66 6.50 -3.18
CA SER A 39 1.13 6.66 -4.54
C SER A 39 -0.08 5.76 -4.77
N ASN A 40 -0.07 4.52 -4.27
CA ASN A 40 -1.24 3.62 -4.37
C ASN A 40 -2.44 4.12 -3.59
N ALA A 41 -2.22 4.69 -2.40
CA ALA A 41 -3.28 5.36 -1.65
C ALA A 41 -3.89 6.48 -2.50
N ILE A 42 -3.08 7.36 -3.10
CA ILE A 42 -3.57 8.49 -3.89
C ILE A 42 -4.25 8.03 -5.20
N ASP A 43 -3.64 7.12 -5.94
CA ASP A 43 -4.09 6.71 -7.27
C ASP A 43 -5.34 5.81 -7.19
N HIS A 44 -5.32 4.84 -6.28
CA HIS A 44 -6.30 3.76 -6.22
C HIS A 44 -7.14 3.77 -4.94
N GLY A 45 -6.55 4.09 -3.79
CA GLY A 45 -7.24 4.13 -2.50
C GLY A 45 -8.29 5.24 -2.44
N ILE A 46 -7.85 6.48 -2.58
CA ILE A 46 -8.68 7.68 -2.47
C ILE A 46 -9.64 7.76 -3.66
N GLU A 47 -10.91 8.04 -3.36
CA GLU A 47 -11.97 8.27 -4.33
C GLU A 47 -11.94 9.70 -4.88
N ASP A 48 -12.55 9.93 -6.04
CA ASP A 48 -12.84 11.28 -6.51
C ASP A 48 -13.84 12.02 -5.58
N ALA A 49 -13.91 13.35 -5.72
CA ALA A 49 -14.72 14.21 -4.86
C ALA A 49 -16.20 13.80 -4.81
N ASP A 50 -16.79 13.47 -5.96
CA ASP A 50 -18.19 13.04 -6.07
C ASP A 50 -18.45 11.73 -5.31
N SER A 51 -17.59 10.74 -5.51
CA SER A 51 -17.67 9.44 -4.84
C SER A 51 -17.49 9.57 -3.32
N ARG A 52 -16.58 10.45 -2.86
CA ARG A 52 -16.41 10.74 -1.43
C ARG A 52 -17.64 11.40 -0.84
N SER A 53 -18.20 12.41 -1.52
CA SER A 53 -19.42 13.09 -1.08
C SER A 53 -20.61 12.13 -0.99
N ARG A 54 -20.80 11.24 -1.98
CA ARG A 54 -21.87 10.23 -1.96
C ARG A 54 -21.71 9.22 -0.82
N SER A 55 -20.47 8.97 -0.41
CA SER A 55 -20.15 8.07 0.71
C SER A 55 -20.17 8.77 2.07
N GLY A 56 -20.52 10.06 2.13
CA GLY A 56 -20.56 10.85 3.35
C GLY A 56 -19.18 11.17 3.94
N LYS A 57 -18.12 11.09 3.14
CA LYS A 57 -16.73 11.30 3.57
C LYS A 57 -16.30 12.76 3.36
N PRO A 58 -15.36 13.28 4.17
CA PRO A 58 -14.83 14.62 3.97
C PRO A 58 -14.24 14.79 2.57
N PRO A 59 -14.38 15.98 1.95
CA PRO A 59 -13.86 16.24 0.61
C PRO A 59 -12.34 16.09 0.55
N LYS A 60 -11.64 16.56 1.59
CA LYS A 60 -10.21 16.35 1.77
C LYS A 60 -9.94 14.95 2.30
N ALA A 61 -9.22 14.15 1.55
CA ALA A 61 -8.75 12.83 1.96
C ALA A 61 -7.48 12.92 2.81
N ASN A 62 -7.21 11.91 3.62
CA ASN A 62 -6.04 11.85 4.49
C ASN A 62 -5.22 10.61 4.18
N VAL A 63 -3.91 10.81 4.04
CA VAL A 63 -2.90 9.76 4.04
C VAL A 63 -1.91 10.09 5.14
N THR A 64 -1.71 9.17 6.08
CA THR A 64 -0.77 9.36 7.21
C THR A 64 0.31 8.29 7.18
N VAL A 65 1.56 8.69 7.33
CA VAL A 65 2.71 7.79 7.50
C VAL A 65 3.19 7.90 8.93
N PHE A 66 3.14 6.81 9.69
CA PHE A 66 3.72 6.70 11.01
C PHE A 66 5.00 5.88 10.95
N ILE A 67 6.05 6.36 11.61
CA ILE A 67 7.36 5.71 11.69
C ILE A 67 7.74 5.68 13.16
N ASN A 68 7.67 4.52 13.79
CA ASN A 68 7.99 4.35 15.20
C ASN A 68 9.25 3.52 15.40
N ALA A 69 10.15 3.99 16.26
CA ALA A 69 11.36 3.27 16.63
C ALA A 69 11.11 2.43 17.88
N LYS A 70 11.36 1.12 17.80
CA LYS A 70 11.21 0.19 18.92
C LYS A 70 12.24 -0.92 18.85
N ASP A 71 13.02 -1.12 19.92
CA ASP A 71 13.91 -2.28 20.08
C ASP A 71 14.87 -2.53 18.90
N ASN A 72 15.44 -1.47 18.31
CA ASN A 72 16.28 -1.47 17.09
C ASN A 72 15.54 -1.80 15.78
N GLU A 73 14.22 -1.78 15.80
CA GLU A 73 13.36 -1.86 14.62
C GLU A 73 12.70 -0.50 14.37
N LEU A 74 12.46 -0.22 13.09
CA LEU A 74 11.54 0.80 12.64
C LEU A 74 10.25 0.13 12.20
N HIS A 75 9.14 0.55 12.78
CA HIS A 75 7.80 0.12 12.41
C HIS A 75 7.14 1.21 11.59
N PHE A 76 6.78 0.87 10.36
CA PHE A 76 6.09 1.77 9.45
C PHE A 76 4.62 1.40 9.39
N ARG A 77 3.76 2.41 9.38
CA ARG A 77 2.32 2.29 9.16
C ARG A 77 1.87 3.39 8.21
N VAL A 78 1.37 3.01 7.04
CA VAL A 78 0.79 3.94 6.04
C VAL A 78 -0.71 3.74 6.03
N GLU A 79 -1.47 4.78 6.33
CA GLU A 79 -2.93 4.73 6.42
C GLU A 79 -3.56 5.71 5.46
N ASP A 80 -4.60 5.26 4.76
CA ASP A 80 -5.49 6.12 3.98
C ASP A 80 -6.93 6.00 4.48
N ASP A 81 -7.70 7.07 4.32
CA ASP A 81 -9.14 7.08 4.54
C ASP A 81 -9.92 6.87 3.22
N GLY A 82 -9.38 6.08 2.30
CA GLY A 82 -9.93 5.85 0.97
C GLY A 82 -11.03 4.80 0.94
N ARG A 83 -11.30 4.24 -0.25
CA ARG A 83 -12.38 3.26 -0.46
C ARG A 83 -12.11 1.88 0.15
N GLY A 84 -10.89 1.63 0.62
CA GLY A 84 -10.45 0.29 1.00
C GLY A 84 -10.34 -0.66 -0.20
N ILE A 85 -10.05 -1.93 0.08
CA ILE A 85 -9.83 -2.96 -0.94
C ILE A 85 -11.06 -3.87 -1.01
N ASP A 86 -11.64 -3.98 -2.19
CA ASP A 86 -12.68 -4.96 -2.49
C ASP A 86 -12.04 -6.33 -2.74
N VAL A 87 -11.93 -7.12 -1.67
CA VAL A 87 -11.36 -8.48 -1.71
C VAL A 87 -12.11 -9.39 -2.67
N THR A 88 -13.40 -9.18 -2.90
CA THR A 88 -14.20 -9.99 -3.82
C THR A 88 -13.76 -9.74 -5.26
N LYS A 89 -13.62 -8.46 -5.65
CA LYS A 89 -13.10 -8.08 -6.97
C LYS A 89 -11.65 -8.53 -7.16
N LEU A 90 -10.80 -8.32 -6.17
CA LEU A 90 -9.39 -8.74 -6.21
C LEU A 90 -9.27 -10.26 -6.40
N THR A 91 -10.04 -11.04 -5.63
CA THR A 91 -10.06 -12.50 -5.73
C THR A 91 -10.61 -12.96 -7.08
N ALA A 92 -11.69 -12.35 -7.58
CA ALA A 92 -12.25 -12.67 -8.88
C ALA A 92 -11.24 -12.42 -10.02
N LYS A 93 -10.50 -11.31 -9.96
CA LYS A 93 -9.42 -10.98 -10.90
C LYS A 93 -8.28 -12.00 -10.83
N ALA A 94 -7.93 -12.45 -9.62
CA ALA A 94 -6.90 -13.47 -9.42
C ALA A 94 -7.28 -14.79 -10.09
N VAL A 95 -8.55 -15.18 -9.97
CA VAL A 95 -9.08 -16.39 -10.61
C VAL A 95 -9.19 -16.23 -12.12
N SER A 96 -9.66 -15.09 -12.63
CA SER A 96 -9.76 -14.86 -14.08
C SER A 96 -8.40 -14.87 -14.77
N ASN A 97 -7.36 -14.41 -14.07
CA ASN A 97 -5.99 -14.41 -14.56
C ASN A 97 -5.29 -15.78 -14.43
N GLY A 98 -6.01 -16.81 -13.96
CA GLY A 98 -5.49 -18.18 -13.83
C GLY A 98 -4.48 -18.38 -12.71
N LEU A 99 -4.30 -17.40 -11.81
CA LEU A 99 -3.35 -17.49 -10.70
C LEU A 99 -3.83 -18.46 -9.61
N PHE A 100 -5.16 -18.55 -9.44
CA PHE A 100 -5.79 -19.45 -8.49
C PHE A 100 -7.06 -20.04 -9.08
N THR A 101 -7.37 -21.28 -8.71
CA THR A 101 -8.69 -21.86 -8.97
C THR A 101 -9.73 -21.28 -8.01
N LYS A 102 -11.02 -21.32 -8.40
CA LYS A 102 -12.14 -20.95 -7.51
C LYS A 102 -12.10 -21.71 -6.18
N ALA A 103 -11.70 -22.98 -6.20
CA ALA A 103 -11.61 -23.83 -5.02
C ALA A 103 -10.44 -23.48 -4.09
N GLN A 104 -9.34 -22.95 -4.63
CA GLN A 104 -8.24 -22.41 -3.80
C GLN A 104 -8.66 -21.07 -3.19
N ALA A 105 -9.20 -20.17 -4.01
CA ALA A 105 -9.66 -18.86 -3.58
C ALA A 105 -10.77 -18.91 -2.50
N SER A 106 -11.64 -19.93 -2.53
CA SER A 106 -12.69 -20.10 -1.52
C SER A 106 -12.16 -20.49 -0.15
N LYS A 107 -10.98 -21.12 -0.08
CA LYS A 107 -10.33 -21.54 1.18
C LYS A 107 -9.47 -20.45 1.80
N MET A 108 -9.15 -19.38 1.07
CA MET A 108 -8.36 -18.28 1.57
C MET A 108 -9.13 -17.48 2.63
N THR A 109 -8.43 -17.15 3.70
CA THR A 109 -8.81 -16.15 4.69
C THR A 109 -8.90 -14.75 4.07
N HIS A 110 -9.48 -13.81 4.82
CA HIS A 110 -9.56 -12.42 4.37
C HIS A 110 -8.17 -11.82 4.11
N ASP A 111 -7.22 -12.06 5.02
CA ASP A 111 -5.87 -11.52 4.93
C ASP A 111 -5.09 -12.13 3.75
N GLU A 112 -5.25 -13.43 3.50
CA GLU A 112 -4.67 -14.08 2.31
C GLU A 112 -5.23 -13.50 1.02
N LYS A 113 -6.53 -13.17 0.98
CA LYS A 113 -7.15 -12.50 -0.18
C LYS A 113 -6.63 -11.08 -0.35
N LEU A 114 -6.42 -10.33 0.72
CA LEU A 114 -5.79 -9.00 0.66
C LEU A 114 -4.36 -9.09 0.13
N ALA A 115 -3.60 -10.09 0.57
CA ALA A 115 -2.22 -10.31 0.15
C ALA A 115 -2.06 -10.61 -1.36
N LEU A 116 -3.14 -10.97 -2.06
CA LEU A 116 -3.14 -11.14 -3.52
C LEU A 116 -2.72 -9.86 -4.26
N ILE A 117 -2.87 -8.67 -3.67
CA ILE A 117 -2.40 -7.41 -4.28
C ILE A 117 -0.89 -7.37 -4.51
N PHE A 118 -0.12 -8.18 -3.77
CA PHE A 118 1.33 -8.30 -3.94
C PHE A 118 1.72 -9.27 -5.05
N HIS A 119 0.77 -10.00 -5.64
CA HIS A 119 1.11 -10.94 -6.70
C HIS A 119 1.40 -10.19 -8.00
N SER A 120 2.49 -10.59 -8.67
CA SER A 120 2.81 -10.05 -9.99
C SER A 120 1.66 -10.28 -10.97
N GLY A 121 1.34 -9.27 -11.79
CA GLY A 121 0.26 -9.33 -12.78
C GLY A 121 -1.16 -9.08 -12.25
N LEU A 122 -1.34 -8.85 -10.94
CA LEU A 122 -2.65 -8.57 -10.34
C LEU A 122 -2.99 -7.09 -10.15
N SER A 123 -2.12 -6.19 -10.63
CA SER A 123 -2.39 -4.75 -10.60
C SER A 123 -3.79 -4.45 -11.16
N THR A 124 -4.57 -3.64 -10.46
CA THR A 124 -5.99 -3.40 -10.76
C THR A 124 -6.22 -2.56 -12.01
N LYS A 125 -5.17 -1.99 -12.62
CA LYS A 125 -5.30 -1.28 -13.89
C LYS A 125 -5.67 -2.23 -15.04
N GLU A 126 -6.73 -1.88 -15.77
CA GLU A 126 -7.11 -2.52 -17.05
C GLU A 126 -6.24 -1.99 -18.21
N GLU A 127 -5.55 -0.86 -18.03
CA GLU A 127 -4.60 -0.30 -18.98
C GLU A 127 -3.26 0.01 -18.31
N ALA A 128 -2.17 -0.45 -18.90
CA ALA A 128 -0.82 -0.06 -18.49
C ALA A 128 -0.63 1.45 -18.72
N SER A 129 -1.01 2.28 -17.75
CA SER A 129 -0.81 3.73 -17.86
C SER A 129 0.69 4.02 -17.94
N GLU A 130 1.12 4.70 -19.00
CA GLU A 130 2.51 5.05 -19.34
C GLU A 130 3.27 5.85 -18.25
N VAL A 131 2.59 6.26 -17.18
CA VAL A 131 3.17 7.06 -16.08
C VAL A 131 3.90 6.21 -15.03
N SER A 132 3.67 4.89 -14.96
CA SER A 132 4.49 3.98 -14.12
C SER A 132 5.35 3.06 -14.99
N GLY A 133 6.42 3.62 -15.55
CA GLY A 133 7.38 2.86 -16.34
C GLY A 133 7.80 1.56 -15.64
N ARG A 134 7.69 0.44 -16.38
CA ARG A 134 8.18 -0.91 -16.02
C ARG A 134 7.52 -1.60 -14.82
N GLY A 135 6.19 -1.68 -14.74
CA GLY A 135 5.54 -2.73 -13.93
C GLY A 135 5.96 -2.80 -12.45
N VAL A 136 6.43 -1.69 -11.87
CA VAL A 136 6.89 -1.59 -10.49
C VAL A 136 5.65 -1.45 -9.61
N GLY A 137 5.00 -2.59 -9.37
CA GLY A 137 3.78 -2.68 -8.58
C GLY A 137 4.06 -2.90 -7.09
N MET A 138 2.99 -3.26 -6.37
CA MET A 138 3.05 -3.67 -4.97
C MET A 138 3.98 -4.88 -4.72
N ASP A 139 4.23 -5.72 -5.72
CA ASP A 139 5.25 -6.78 -5.65
C ASP A 139 6.66 -6.23 -5.37
N ALA A 140 7.09 -5.19 -6.10
CA ALA A 140 8.41 -4.59 -5.92
C ALA A 140 8.54 -3.95 -4.52
N ALA A 141 7.52 -3.21 -4.08
CA ALA A 141 7.47 -2.66 -2.73
C ALA A 141 7.55 -3.77 -1.67
N ASN A 142 6.83 -4.89 -1.87
CA ASN A 142 6.87 -6.01 -0.94
C ASN A 142 8.24 -6.70 -0.90
N ARG A 143 8.90 -6.86 -2.05
CA ARG A 143 10.28 -7.39 -2.11
C ARG A 143 11.27 -6.46 -1.42
N ALA A 144 11.23 -5.17 -1.71
CA ALA A 144 12.08 -4.17 -1.07
C ALA A 144 11.88 -4.15 0.46
N SER A 145 10.64 -4.28 0.92
CA SER A 145 10.32 -4.41 2.36
C SER A 145 10.95 -5.66 2.99
N LYS A 146 10.90 -6.81 2.32
CA LYS A 146 11.49 -8.06 2.84
C LYS A 146 13.00 -7.96 2.98
N GLU A 147 13.66 -7.25 2.07
CA GLU A 147 15.11 -7.07 2.07
C GLU A 147 15.62 -6.21 3.24
N ILE A 148 14.75 -5.38 3.82
CA ILE A 148 15.11 -4.50 4.95
C ILE A 148 14.51 -4.95 6.28
N SER A 149 13.62 -5.94 6.28
CA SER A 149 12.98 -6.44 7.49
C SER A 149 13.91 -7.35 8.29
N PRO A 150 14.01 -7.20 9.63
CA PRO A 150 14.86 -8.05 10.47
C PRO A 150 14.52 -9.54 10.41
N ASP A 151 13.23 -9.86 10.23
CA ASP A 151 12.67 -11.22 10.20
C ASP A 151 12.34 -11.71 8.78
N GLY A 152 12.70 -10.93 7.75
CA GLY A 152 12.35 -11.21 6.36
C GLY A 152 10.84 -11.11 6.05
N SER A 153 10.03 -10.58 6.97
CA SER A 153 8.61 -10.31 6.71
C SER A 153 8.42 -9.20 5.68
N GLY A 154 7.33 -9.30 4.93
CA GLY A 154 6.95 -8.31 3.93
C GLY A 154 5.97 -7.28 4.47
N ILE A 155 5.32 -6.58 3.55
CA ILE A 155 4.25 -5.64 3.86
C ILE A 155 3.01 -6.45 4.25
N SER A 156 2.42 -6.12 5.40
CA SER A 156 1.10 -6.59 5.82
C SER A 156 0.04 -5.53 5.52
N ILE A 157 -1.19 -5.97 5.32
CA ILE A 157 -2.31 -5.11 4.91
C ILE A 157 -3.50 -5.37 5.82
N GLN A 158 -4.17 -4.29 6.24
CA GLN A 158 -5.50 -4.32 6.80
C GLN A 158 -6.35 -3.34 5.99
N SER A 159 -7.51 -3.77 5.52
CA SER A 159 -8.38 -2.90 4.71
C SER A 159 -9.83 -3.17 5.02
N ILE A 160 -10.63 -2.10 5.10
CA ILE A 160 -12.07 -2.21 5.27
C ILE A 160 -12.71 -1.41 4.14
N LEU A 161 -13.56 -2.09 3.37
CA LEU A 161 -14.27 -1.48 2.25
C LEU A 161 -15.09 -0.27 2.76
N GLY A 162 -14.93 0.87 2.09
CA GLY A 162 -15.51 2.17 2.43
C GLY A 162 -14.77 2.98 3.49
N ARG A 163 -13.84 2.38 4.25
CA ARG A 163 -13.14 3.05 5.36
C ARG A 163 -11.68 3.38 5.08
N GLY A 164 -11.00 2.57 4.29
CA GLY A 164 -9.61 2.81 3.91
C GLY A 164 -8.71 1.60 4.09
N THR A 165 -7.41 1.84 3.97
CA THR A 165 -6.37 0.79 4.02
C THR A 165 -5.23 1.20 4.91
N VAL A 166 -4.64 0.21 5.57
CA VAL A 166 -3.47 0.32 6.42
C VAL A 166 -2.43 -0.68 5.95
N PHE A 167 -1.27 -0.19 5.55
CA PHE A 167 -0.09 -0.99 5.24
C PHE A 167 0.89 -0.92 6.40
N LYS A 168 1.47 -2.05 6.80
CA LYS A 168 2.50 -2.09 7.84
C LYS A 168 3.70 -2.88 7.36
N PHE A 169 4.88 -2.36 7.61
CA PHE A 169 6.14 -3.07 7.38
C PHE A 169 7.19 -2.66 8.39
N LYS A 170 8.32 -3.36 8.39
CA LYS A 170 9.40 -3.11 9.32
C LYS A 170 10.73 -2.91 8.61
N SER A 171 11.63 -2.22 9.27
CA SER A 171 13.04 -2.16 8.89
C SER A 171 13.92 -2.23 10.13
N ILE A 172 15.21 -2.49 9.95
CA ILE A 172 16.20 -2.35 11.01
C ILE A 172 16.65 -0.89 11.14
N THR A 173 16.93 -0.45 12.36
CA THR A 173 17.67 0.80 12.58
C THR A 173 19.16 0.58 12.24
N LYS A 174 19.94 1.66 12.23
CA LYS A 174 21.39 1.55 12.17
C LYS A 174 21.89 0.64 13.31
N LYS A 175 22.60 -0.43 12.98
CA LYS A 175 23.36 -1.21 13.98
C LYS A 175 24.43 -0.28 14.56
N ALA A 176 24.47 -0.18 15.89
CA ALA A 176 25.62 0.37 16.60
C ALA A 176 26.88 -0.46 16.31
#